data_AF-A0A821XI47-F1
#
_entry.id   AF-A0A821XI47-F1
#
_cell.length_a   1.000
_cell.length_b   1.000
_cell.length_c   1.000
_cell.angle_alpha   90.00
_cell.angle_beta   90.00
_cell.angle_gamma   90.00
#
_symmetry.space_group_name_H-M   'P 1'
#
loop_
_entity.id
_entity.type
_entity.pdbx_description
1 polymer ?
#
loop_
_entity_poly.entity_id
_entity_poly.type
_entity_poly.pdbx_seq_one_letter_code
_entity_poly.pdbx_strand_id
1 'polypeptide(L)'
;MSFFKKRPSVSEGAAGGGDSSMFGITLVQFKELMELRGNEFVKKLNSSDYNGVQGILEKLKVDRNTGLHSNNQQDLEQRRTAYGKNIIPQEPQSFLSFLTSPRYVPHHMLLVILLIYPFVLIDLSFSKSSKQKGESSKDEPILVVVFETAFSESRLKREFRRAQDEFDNQRVSVVRDNRIQEIPTKELVVGDLCVIKSGDYLPADGLVVEGSDLKVDESCITGEADLEKKNENDNAVLFSGTQVIEGNGRMVVVAVGCHTQAGVIIDLLRNTKN
;
A
#
# COMPACT_ATOMS: atom_id res chain seq x y z
N MET A 1 10.99 -41.23 -10.26
CA MET A 1 10.29 -40.15 -9.52
C MET A 1 11.22 -38.94 -9.46
N SER A 2 11.18 -38.08 -10.47
CA SER A 2 10.14 -37.06 -10.67
C SER A 2 10.43 -35.81 -9.82
N PHE A 3 11.25 -34.92 -10.37
CA PHE A 3 10.83 -33.58 -10.82
C PHE A 3 11.15 -32.46 -9.80
N PHE A 4 12.43 -32.28 -9.47
CA PHE A 4 12.95 -31.00 -9.02
C PHE A 4 13.25 -30.12 -10.25
N LYS A 5 12.18 -29.71 -10.95
CA LYS A 5 12.27 -28.76 -12.04
C LYS A 5 12.31 -27.36 -11.42
N LYS A 6 13.43 -26.65 -11.65
CA LYS A 6 13.58 -25.19 -11.56
C LYS A 6 12.22 -24.50 -11.73
N ARG A 7 11.68 -23.88 -10.68
CA ARG A 7 10.51 -23.00 -10.81
C ARG A 7 10.99 -21.66 -11.38
N PRO A 8 10.30 -21.09 -12.37
CA PRO A 8 10.69 -19.82 -12.97
C PRO A 8 10.54 -18.71 -11.93
N SER A 9 11.45 -17.75 -12.02
CA SER A 9 11.37 -16.46 -11.34
C SER A 9 9.97 -15.87 -11.50
N VAL A 10 9.47 -15.32 -10.39
CA VAL A 10 8.30 -14.46 -10.35
C VAL A 10 8.38 -13.49 -11.52
N SER A 11 7.27 -13.38 -12.25
CA SER A 11 7.02 -12.45 -13.33
C SER A 11 7.73 -11.10 -13.12
N GLU A 12 8.84 -10.94 -13.84
CA GLU A 12 9.42 -9.66 -14.23
C GLU A 12 8.38 -8.94 -15.10
N GLY A 13 7.39 -8.33 -14.45
CA GLY A 13 6.26 -7.70 -15.12
C GLY A 13 5.53 -6.67 -14.28
N ALA A 14 6.16 -6.18 -13.20
CA ALA A 14 5.78 -4.98 -12.44
C ALA A 14 6.86 -4.55 -11.42
N ALA A 15 8.03 -5.21 -11.39
CA ALA A 15 9.14 -4.76 -10.59
C ALA A 15 9.81 -3.60 -11.35
N GLY A 16 9.54 -2.37 -10.90
CA GLY A 16 10.39 -1.23 -11.21
C GLY A 16 11.76 -1.44 -10.57
N GLY A 17 12.55 -2.36 -11.13
CA GLY A 17 14.00 -2.36 -10.99
C GLY A 17 14.53 -1.25 -11.89
N GLY A 18 14.18 -0.01 -11.57
CA GLY A 18 14.82 1.13 -12.20
C GLY A 18 16.30 1.08 -11.84
N ASP A 19 17.13 1.38 -12.84
CA ASP A 19 18.57 1.35 -12.76
C ASP A 19 19.05 2.20 -11.56
N SER A 20 19.31 1.54 -10.43
CA SER A 20 19.75 2.20 -9.19
C SER A 20 21.16 2.77 -9.32
N SER A 21 21.79 2.61 -10.49
CA SER A 21 23.05 3.20 -10.92
C SER A 21 23.12 4.72 -10.75
N MET A 22 21.96 5.41 -10.71
CA MET A 22 21.90 6.87 -10.58
C MET A 22 22.05 7.38 -9.14
N PHE A 23 21.83 6.52 -8.14
CA PHE A 23 21.89 6.82 -6.70
C PHE A 23 22.92 5.92 -6.01
N GLY A 24 23.48 6.37 -4.89
CA GLY A 24 24.55 5.64 -4.20
C GLY A 24 24.10 4.44 -3.36
N ILE A 25 22.81 4.06 -3.44
CA ILE A 25 22.18 3.06 -2.59
C ILE A 25 21.01 2.36 -3.30
N THR A 26 20.94 1.04 -3.16
CA THR A 26 19.92 0.20 -3.81
C THR A 26 18.76 -0.16 -2.87
N LEU A 27 17.63 -0.60 -3.42
CA LEU A 27 16.49 -1.11 -2.64
C LEU A 27 16.88 -2.31 -1.76
N VAL A 28 17.75 -3.19 -2.25
CA VAL A 28 18.20 -4.38 -1.50
C VAL A 28 19.00 -3.94 -0.27
N GLN A 29 19.89 -2.96 -0.44
CA GLN A 29 20.65 -2.38 0.67
C GLN A 29 19.76 -1.72 1.71
N PHE A 30 18.72 -0.99 1.28
CA PHE A 30 17.72 -0.44 2.21
C PHE A 30 16.97 -1.53 2.94
N LYS A 31 16.56 -2.60 2.25
CA LYS A 31 15.85 -3.71 2.88
C LYS A 31 16.70 -4.40 3.95
N GLU A 32 17.95 -4.73 3.63
CA GLU A 32 18.90 -5.30 4.58
C GLU A 32 19.11 -4.39 5.79
N LEU A 33 19.24 -3.08 5.56
CA LEU A 33 19.39 -2.11 6.64
C LEU A 33 18.15 -2.06 7.55
N MET A 34 16.96 -2.10 6.96
CA MET A 34 15.68 -2.03 7.66
C MET A 34 15.27 -3.33 8.37
N GLU A 35 15.92 -4.45 8.07
CA GLU A 35 15.73 -5.73 8.78
C GLU A 35 16.49 -5.77 10.12
N LEU A 36 17.56 -4.98 10.25
CA LEU A 36 18.36 -4.92 11.47
C LEU A 36 17.65 -4.14 12.59
N ARG A 37 17.99 -4.45 13.84
CA ARG A 37 17.43 -3.80 15.04
C ARG A 37 18.52 -3.43 16.04
N GLY A 38 18.26 -2.38 16.82
CA GLY A 38 19.12 -1.92 17.92
C GLY A 38 20.59 -1.77 17.54
N ASN A 39 21.47 -2.37 18.34
CA ASN A 39 22.92 -2.24 18.18
C ASN A 39 23.45 -2.74 16.82
N GLU A 40 22.82 -3.73 16.21
CA GLU A 40 23.24 -4.23 14.89
C GLU A 40 22.96 -3.22 13.80
N PHE A 41 21.79 -2.57 13.86
CA PHE A 41 21.44 -1.46 12.98
C PHE A 41 22.44 -0.31 13.12
N VAL A 42 22.73 0.14 14.35
CA VAL A 42 23.68 1.24 14.61
C VAL A 42 25.08 0.91 14.07
N LYS A 43 25.55 -0.32 14.27
CA LYS A 43 26.85 -0.75 13.74
C LYS A 43 26.89 -0.76 12.22
N LYS A 44 25.81 -1.23 11.58
CA LYS A 44 25.73 -1.26 10.11
C LYS A 44 25.59 0.15 9.53
N LEU A 45 24.80 1.02 10.16
CA LEU A 45 24.62 2.41 9.76
C LEU A 45 25.92 3.22 9.88
N ASN A 46 26.69 3.01 10.94
CA ASN A 46 27.99 3.67 11.15
C ASN A 46 29.16 2.97 10.43
N SER A 47 28.90 1.94 9.63
CA SER A 47 29.94 1.34 8.80
C SER A 47 30.40 2.33 7.72
N SER A 48 31.58 2.08 7.16
CA SER A 48 32.13 2.84 6.03
C SER A 48 31.21 2.86 4.80
N ASP A 49 30.22 1.97 4.73
CA ASP A 49 29.29 1.88 3.61
C ASP A 49 28.29 3.04 3.63
N TYR A 50 27.82 3.47 4.81
CA TYR A 50 26.75 4.46 4.95
C TYR A 50 27.17 5.72 5.70
N ASN A 51 28.17 5.63 6.59
CA ASN A 51 28.73 6.76 7.32
C ASN A 51 27.66 7.57 8.09
N GLY A 52 26.70 6.88 8.71
CA GLY A 52 25.59 7.49 9.45
C GLY A 52 24.38 7.86 8.57
N VAL A 53 23.41 8.54 9.17
CA VAL A 53 22.23 9.07 8.44
C VAL A 53 22.65 10.12 7.41
N GLN A 54 23.69 10.90 7.71
CA GLN A 54 24.22 11.92 6.80
C GLN A 54 24.75 11.33 5.49
N GLY A 55 25.47 10.21 5.53
CA GLY A 55 25.97 9.59 4.29
C GLY A 55 24.85 8.91 3.47
N ILE A 56 23.75 8.49 4.10
CA ILE A 56 22.54 8.07 3.37
C ILE A 56 21.91 9.26 2.63
N LEU A 57 21.82 10.43 3.27
CA LEU A 57 21.33 11.66 2.61
C LEU A 57 22.21 12.04 1.41
N GLU A 58 23.53 11.98 1.55
CA GLU A 58 24.48 12.25 0.47
C GLU A 58 24.33 11.27 -0.70
N LYS A 59 24.19 9.96 -0.41
CA LYS A 59 23.95 8.93 -1.43
C LYS A 59 22.62 9.12 -2.17
N LEU A 60 21.60 9.60 -1.47
CA LEU A 60 20.29 9.95 -2.04
C LEU A 60 20.26 11.32 -2.70
N LYS A 61 21.36 12.10 -2.63
CA LYS A 61 21.47 13.47 -3.12
C LYS A 61 20.39 14.39 -2.52
N VAL A 62 20.17 14.26 -1.20
CA VAL A 62 19.17 15.03 -0.45
C VAL A 62 19.89 15.95 0.54
N ASP A 63 19.53 17.22 0.56
CA ASP A 63 19.99 18.15 1.58
C ASP A 63 19.20 18.01 2.87
N ARG A 64 19.88 17.94 4.01
CA ARG A 64 19.28 17.81 5.35
C ARG A 64 18.29 18.93 5.71
N ASN A 65 18.52 20.14 5.19
CA ASN A 65 17.70 21.32 5.48
C ASN A 65 16.72 21.66 4.35
N THR A 66 17.20 21.63 3.11
CA THR A 66 16.39 22.02 1.93
C THR A 66 15.41 20.92 1.52
N GLY A 67 15.77 19.64 1.75
CA GLY A 67 15.05 18.50 1.22
C GLY A 67 15.19 18.40 -0.30
N LEU A 68 14.18 17.81 -0.95
CA LEU A 68 14.12 17.70 -2.42
C LEU A 68 13.61 18.99 -3.07
N HIS A 69 13.92 19.17 -4.35
CA HIS A 69 13.42 20.28 -5.14
C HIS A 69 12.10 19.92 -5.84
N SER A 70 11.00 20.62 -5.52
CA SER A 70 9.69 20.36 -6.12
C SER A 70 9.66 20.68 -7.62
N ASN A 71 10.51 21.62 -8.07
CA ASN A 71 10.58 22.02 -9.49
C ASN A 71 11.19 20.94 -10.39
N ASN A 72 11.98 20.00 -9.84
CA ASN A 72 12.65 18.97 -10.63
C ASN A 72 11.79 17.70 -10.72
N GLN A 73 10.73 17.75 -11.53
CA GLN A 73 9.85 16.59 -11.75
C GLN A 73 10.59 15.39 -12.34
N GLN A 74 11.69 15.61 -13.09
CA GLN A 74 12.48 14.53 -13.64
C GLN A 74 13.19 13.72 -12.55
N ASP A 75 13.74 14.37 -11.52
CA ASP A 75 14.35 13.69 -10.37
C ASP A 75 13.31 12.87 -9.59
N LEU A 76 12.12 13.44 -9.37
CA LEU A 76 11.03 12.73 -8.69
C LEU A 76 10.58 11.48 -9.46
N GLU A 77 10.45 11.56 -10.78
CA GLU A 77 10.09 10.41 -11.62
C GLU A 77 11.22 9.36 -11.70
N GLN A 78 12.48 9.80 -11.70
CA GLN A 78 13.64 8.89 -11.61
C GLN A 78 13.62 8.11 -10.29
N ARG A 79 13.36 8.78 -9.17
CA ARG A 79 13.19 8.12 -7.86
C ARG A 79 12.02 7.14 -7.87
N ARG A 80 10.88 7.50 -8.47
CA ARG A 80 9.71 6.60 -8.62
C ARG A 80 10.05 5.37 -9.45
N THR A 81 10.89 5.53 -10.47
CA THR A 81 11.31 4.42 -11.33
C THR A 81 12.33 3.53 -10.62
N ALA A 82 13.27 4.11 -9.86
CA ALA A 82 14.31 3.38 -9.14
C ALA A 82 13.83 2.68 -7.86
N TYR A 83 12.95 3.33 -7.09
CA TYR A 83 12.53 2.87 -5.76
C TYR A 83 11.04 2.48 -5.65
N GLY A 84 10.25 2.75 -6.69
CA GLY A 84 8.81 2.47 -6.72
C GLY A 84 7.94 3.64 -6.27
N LYS A 85 6.62 3.41 -6.27
CA LYS A 85 5.58 4.38 -5.89
C LYS A 85 5.00 4.05 -4.52
N ASN A 86 4.56 5.05 -3.76
CA ASN A 86 3.91 4.84 -2.47
C ASN A 86 2.43 4.40 -2.61
N ILE A 87 2.22 3.28 -3.29
CA ILE A 87 0.90 2.69 -3.53
C ILE A 87 1.05 1.19 -3.33
N ILE A 88 0.29 0.63 -2.39
CA ILE A 88 0.16 -0.82 -2.27
C ILE A 88 -0.90 -1.25 -3.29
N PRO A 89 -0.54 -1.99 -4.35
CA PRO A 89 -1.49 -2.36 -5.39
C PRO A 89 -2.61 -3.18 -4.75
N GLN A 90 -3.86 -2.76 -4.95
CA GLN A 90 -5.02 -3.60 -4.68
C GLN A 90 -5.29 -4.41 -5.95
N GLU A 91 -5.51 -5.72 -5.80
CA GLU A 91 -5.89 -6.52 -6.96
C GLU A 91 -7.19 -5.96 -7.56
N PRO A 92 -7.24 -5.65 -8.86
CA PRO A 92 -8.48 -5.25 -9.49
C PRO A 92 -9.44 -6.44 -9.41
N GLN A 93 -10.44 -6.35 -8.54
CA GLN A 93 -11.51 -7.34 -8.51
C GLN A 93 -12.32 -7.18 -9.79
N SER A 94 -11.97 -7.94 -10.83
CA SER A 94 -12.85 -8.14 -11.97
C SER A 94 -14.00 -9.04 -11.54
N PHE A 95 -15.23 -8.71 -11.93
CA PHE A 95 -16.42 -9.46 -11.57
C PHE A 95 -16.34 -10.97 -11.93
N LEU A 96 -15.59 -11.32 -12.98
CA LEU A 96 -15.37 -12.72 -13.35
C LEU A 96 -14.35 -13.45 -12.47
N SER A 97 -13.33 -12.75 -11.96
CA SER A 97 -12.38 -13.36 -11.01
C SER A 97 -13.01 -13.62 -9.64
N PHE A 98 -14.04 -12.84 -9.30
CA PHE A 98 -14.90 -13.07 -8.13
C PHE A 98 -15.69 -14.39 -8.22
N LEU A 99 -16.19 -14.75 -9.41
CA LEU A 99 -16.95 -16.00 -9.61
C LEU A 99 -16.06 -17.26 -9.58
N THR A 100 -14.79 -17.14 -9.99
CA THR A 100 -13.86 -18.28 -10.05
C THR A 100 -13.01 -18.44 -8.78
N SER A 101 -13.07 -17.49 -7.85
CA SER A 101 -12.27 -17.53 -6.62
C SER A 101 -12.92 -18.43 -5.56
N PRO A 102 -12.29 -19.55 -5.16
CA PRO A 102 -12.86 -20.47 -4.17
C PRO A 102 -12.96 -19.89 -2.75
N ARG A 103 -12.45 -18.68 -2.53
CA ARG A 103 -12.31 -18.03 -1.22
C ARG A 103 -13.61 -17.47 -0.63
N TYR A 104 -14.59 -17.16 -1.45
CA TYR A 104 -15.76 -16.38 -1.04
C TYR A 104 -17.09 -17.16 -1.13
N VAL A 105 -16.99 -18.45 -1.45
CA VAL A 105 -18.09 -19.40 -1.66
C VAL A 105 -19.18 -19.40 -0.55
N PRO A 106 -18.89 -19.27 0.76
CA PRO A 106 -19.96 -19.29 1.77
C PRO A 106 -20.81 -18.00 1.80
N HIS A 107 -20.22 -16.83 1.53
CA HIS A 107 -20.98 -15.57 1.38
C HIS A 107 -21.66 -15.47 0.00
N HIS A 108 -21.20 -16.24 -0.98
CA HIS A 108 -21.76 -16.26 -2.33
C HIS A 108 -23.03 -17.10 -2.50
N MET A 109 -23.25 -18.13 -1.68
CA MET A 109 -24.52 -18.89 -1.76
C MET A 109 -25.73 -17.98 -1.59
N LEU A 110 -25.70 -17.02 -0.66
CA LEU A 110 -26.80 -16.07 -0.46
C LEU A 110 -27.02 -15.15 -1.67
N LEU A 111 -25.95 -14.65 -2.28
CA LEU A 111 -26.02 -13.83 -3.50
C LEU A 111 -26.54 -14.63 -4.70
N VAL A 112 -26.07 -15.87 -4.85
CA VAL A 112 -26.53 -16.80 -5.91
C VAL A 112 -27.98 -17.21 -5.68
N ILE A 113 -28.40 -17.46 -4.44
CA ILE A 113 -29.79 -17.70 -4.07
C ILE A 113 -30.63 -16.46 -4.39
N LEU A 114 -30.19 -15.25 -4.04
CA LEU A 114 -30.88 -14.00 -4.37
C LEU A 114 -31.01 -13.76 -5.88
N LEU A 115 -30.01 -14.18 -6.67
CA LEU A 115 -30.06 -14.10 -8.13
C LEU A 115 -30.98 -15.15 -8.75
N ILE A 116 -30.99 -16.39 -8.23
CA ILE A 116 -31.75 -17.52 -8.81
C ILE A 116 -33.20 -17.55 -8.31
N TYR A 117 -33.46 -17.16 -7.07
CA TYR A 117 -34.78 -17.14 -6.43
C TYR A 117 -35.87 -16.42 -7.25
N PRO A 118 -35.64 -15.21 -7.81
CA PRO A 118 -36.65 -14.56 -8.64
C PRO A 118 -36.97 -15.36 -9.92
N PHE A 119 -35.98 -16.01 -10.55
CA PHE A 119 -36.24 -16.88 -11.71
C PHE A 119 -37.09 -18.10 -11.33
N VAL A 120 -36.82 -18.72 -10.18
CA VAL A 120 -37.61 -19.86 -9.68
C VAL A 120 -39.06 -19.45 -9.36
N LEU A 121 -39.27 -18.27 -8.77
CA LEU A 121 -40.62 -17.75 -8.49
C LEU A 121 -41.41 -17.42 -9.78
N ILE A 122 -40.73 -16.88 -10.79
CA ILE A 122 -41.31 -16.58 -12.10
C ILE A 122 -41.72 -17.88 -12.81
N ASP A 123 -40.86 -18.89 -12.83
CA ASP A 123 -41.14 -20.20 -13.45
C ASP A 123 -42.32 -20.92 -12.76
N LEU A 124 -42.35 -20.90 -11.43
CA LEU A 124 -43.49 -21.44 -10.65
C LEU A 124 -44.80 -20.67 -10.90
N SER A 125 -44.73 -19.34 -11.08
CA SER A 125 -45.90 -18.53 -11.46
C SER A 125 -46.38 -18.83 -12.87
N PHE A 126 -45.47 -19.08 -13.81
CA PHE A 126 -45.80 -19.43 -15.19
C PHE A 126 -46.45 -20.82 -15.29
N SER A 127 -45.93 -21.79 -14.53
CA SER A 127 -46.47 -23.15 -14.47
C SER A 127 -47.90 -23.19 -13.92
N LYS A 128 -48.21 -22.32 -12.94
CA LYS A 128 -49.58 -22.14 -12.42
C LYS A 128 -50.51 -21.34 -13.35
N SER A 129 -49.97 -20.54 -14.27
CA SER A 129 -50.74 -19.64 -15.15
C SER A 129 -51.07 -20.24 -16.53
N SER A 130 -50.95 -21.57 -16.72
CA SER A 130 -51.34 -22.24 -17.97
C SER A 130 -52.85 -22.35 -18.23
N LYS A 131 -53.68 -21.77 -17.36
CA LYS A 131 -55.13 -21.62 -17.57
C LYS A 131 -55.55 -20.14 -17.51
N GLN A 132 -55.14 -19.33 -18.48
CA GLN A 132 -55.98 -18.33 -19.18
C GLN A 132 -55.17 -17.73 -20.34
N LYS A 133 -55.78 -17.74 -21.54
CA LYS A 133 -55.22 -17.23 -22.81
C LYS A 133 -55.53 -15.75 -22.92
N GLY A 134 -54.55 -14.91 -23.26
CA GLY A 134 -54.78 -13.53 -23.67
C GLY A 134 -53.57 -12.61 -23.56
N GLU A 135 -52.83 -12.50 -24.66
CA GLU A 135 -52.06 -11.35 -25.19
C GLU A 135 -51.08 -10.49 -24.35
N SER A 136 -49.99 -10.19 -25.08
CA SER A 136 -48.97 -9.14 -24.96
C SER A 136 -47.80 -9.29 -23.98
N SER A 137 -46.61 -9.35 -24.62
CA SER A 137 -45.27 -8.96 -24.18
C SER A 137 -44.80 -9.47 -22.82
N LYS A 138 -44.16 -10.65 -22.81
CA LYS A 138 -43.60 -11.31 -21.62
C LYS A 138 -42.07 -11.21 -21.51
N ASP A 139 -41.46 -10.13 -22.02
CA ASP A 139 -40.01 -9.88 -21.90
C ASP A 139 -39.65 -8.91 -20.75
N GLU A 140 -40.65 -8.38 -20.04
CA GLU A 140 -40.45 -7.40 -18.96
C GLU A 140 -39.67 -7.89 -17.71
N PRO A 141 -39.82 -9.13 -17.21
CA PRO A 141 -39.18 -9.50 -15.95
C PRO A 141 -37.65 -9.66 -16.07
N ILE A 142 -37.14 -10.05 -17.25
CA ILE A 142 -35.70 -10.20 -17.49
C ILE A 142 -35.02 -8.83 -17.45
N LEU A 143 -35.67 -7.79 -18.01
CA LEU A 143 -35.14 -6.44 -18.04
C LEU A 143 -35.01 -5.85 -16.63
N VAL A 144 -35.99 -6.11 -15.75
CA VAL A 144 -35.98 -5.65 -14.35
C VAL A 144 -34.85 -6.30 -13.56
N VAL A 145 -34.66 -7.62 -13.68
CA VAL A 145 -33.56 -8.31 -12.98
C VAL A 145 -32.20 -7.85 -13.49
N VAL A 146 -32.02 -7.69 -14.81
CA VAL A 146 -30.78 -7.15 -15.39
C VAL A 146 -30.52 -5.73 -14.89
N PHE A 147 -31.57 -4.90 -14.78
CA PHE A 147 -31.47 -3.53 -14.29
C PHE A 147 -31.14 -3.48 -12.80
N GLU A 148 -31.78 -4.29 -11.95
CA GLU A 148 -31.47 -4.39 -10.52
C GLU A 148 -30.04 -4.90 -10.28
N THR A 149 -29.60 -5.88 -11.06
CA THR A 149 -28.24 -6.44 -10.97
C THR A 149 -27.20 -5.39 -11.37
N ALA A 150 -27.41 -4.69 -12.49
CA ALA A 150 -26.51 -3.62 -12.96
C ALA A 150 -26.52 -2.40 -12.02
N PHE A 151 -27.67 -2.06 -11.43
CA PHE A 151 -27.80 -0.96 -10.49
C PHE A 151 -27.13 -1.26 -9.14
N SER A 152 -27.29 -2.49 -8.64
CA SER A 152 -26.59 -2.98 -7.44
C SER A 152 -25.07 -2.95 -7.63
N GLU A 153 -24.59 -3.43 -8.77
CA GLU A 153 -23.15 -3.41 -9.11
C GLU A 153 -22.61 -1.97 -9.20
N SER A 154 -23.39 -1.06 -9.76
CA SER A 154 -23.03 0.36 -9.87
C SER A 154 -22.96 1.04 -8.49
N ARG A 155 -23.86 0.70 -7.57
CA ARG A 155 -23.82 1.18 -6.18
C ARG A 155 -22.60 0.66 -5.43
N LEU A 156 -22.31 -0.63 -5.53
CA LEU A 156 -21.16 -1.26 -4.86
C LEU A 156 -19.83 -0.63 -5.32
N LYS A 157 -19.67 -0.42 -6.63
CA LYS A 157 -18.49 0.26 -7.20
C LYS A 157 -18.36 1.71 -6.74
N ARG A 158 -19.47 2.40 -6.46
CA ARG A 158 -19.46 3.80 -6.01
C ARG A 158 -19.05 3.93 -4.55
N GLU A 159 -19.51 3.02 -3.69
CA GLU A 159 -19.08 2.98 -2.28
C GLU A 159 -17.61 2.59 -2.15
N PHE A 160 -17.12 1.64 -2.96
CA PHE A 160 -15.70 1.29 -3.00
C PHE A 160 -14.82 2.47 -3.46
N ARG A 161 -15.26 3.22 -4.48
CA ARG A 161 -14.56 4.43 -4.94
C ARG A 161 -14.51 5.53 -3.88
N ARG A 162 -15.60 5.74 -3.13
CA ARG A 162 -15.62 6.72 -2.04
C ARG A 162 -14.66 6.37 -0.91
N ALA A 163 -14.63 5.09 -0.50
CA ALA A 163 -13.66 4.61 0.48
C ALA A 163 -12.23 4.80 -0.02
N GLN A 164 -11.98 4.55 -1.32
CA GLN A 164 -10.68 4.77 -1.94
C GLN A 164 -10.30 6.25 -1.98
N ASP A 165 -11.21 7.15 -2.32
CA ASP A 165 -10.99 8.60 -2.35
C ASP A 165 -10.59 9.15 -0.97
N GLU A 166 -11.08 8.56 0.12
CA GLU A 166 -10.74 8.97 1.49
C GLU A 166 -9.31 8.57 1.88
N PHE A 167 -8.85 7.37 1.51
CA PHE A 167 -7.44 6.97 1.64
C PHE A 167 -6.52 7.76 0.70
N ASP A 168 -7.02 8.13 -0.48
CA ASP A 168 -6.27 8.88 -1.49
C ASP A 168 -5.99 10.34 -1.07
N ASN A 169 -6.80 10.88 -0.16
CA ASN A 169 -6.71 12.27 0.32
C ASN A 169 -5.85 12.45 1.56
N GLN A 170 -5.21 11.39 2.07
CA GLN A 170 -4.23 11.55 3.14
C GLN A 170 -3.05 12.40 2.67
N ARG A 171 -2.71 13.40 3.49
CA ARG A 171 -1.62 14.33 3.23
C ARG A 171 -0.52 14.15 4.24
N VAL A 172 0.71 14.34 3.79
CA VAL A 172 1.91 14.30 4.60
C VAL A 172 2.67 15.62 4.44
N SER A 173 3.17 16.14 5.56
CA SER A 173 4.05 17.30 5.56
C SER A 173 5.48 16.89 5.20
N VAL A 174 6.01 17.41 4.10
CA VAL A 174 7.39 17.19 3.66
C VAL A 174 8.15 18.51 3.54
N VAL A 175 9.47 18.47 3.70
CA VAL A 175 10.36 19.59 3.42
C VAL A 175 10.85 19.46 1.99
N ARG A 176 10.42 20.39 1.13
CA ARG A 176 10.92 20.56 -0.24
C ARG A 176 11.19 22.03 -0.50
N ASP A 177 12.26 22.34 -1.22
CA ASP A 177 12.73 23.72 -1.47
C ASP A 177 12.87 24.57 -0.19
N ASN A 178 13.36 23.95 0.90
CA ASN A 178 13.51 24.56 2.23
C ASN A 178 12.19 25.11 2.81
N ARG A 179 11.05 24.54 2.40
CA ARG A 179 9.71 24.89 2.89
C ARG A 179 8.95 23.63 3.24
N ILE A 180 8.13 23.72 4.28
CA ILE A 180 7.20 22.66 4.63
C ILE A 180 6.01 22.75 3.66
N GLN A 181 5.75 21.66 2.95
CA GLN A 181 4.68 21.54 1.95
C GLN A 181 3.86 20.29 2.28
N GLU A 182 2.54 20.37 2.17
CA GLU A 182 1.68 19.19 2.27
C GLU A 182 1.50 18.56 0.89
N ILE A 183 1.92 17.30 0.75
CA ILE A 183 1.73 16.52 -0.47
C ILE A 183 0.82 15.33 -0.20
N PRO A 184 0.10 14.81 -1.22
CA PRO A 184 -0.61 13.55 -1.09
C PRO A 184 0.37 12.41 -0.75
N THR A 185 -0.03 11.49 0.13
CA THR A 185 0.80 10.34 0.53
C THR A 185 1.29 9.51 -0.66
N LYS A 186 0.50 9.46 -1.74
CA LYS A 186 0.86 8.75 -3.00
C LYS A 186 2.02 9.37 -3.77
N GLU A 187 2.24 10.67 -3.59
CA GLU A 187 3.31 11.40 -4.28
C GLU A 187 4.66 11.31 -3.56
N LEU A 188 4.67 10.73 -2.37
CA LEU A 188 5.85 10.53 -1.54
C LEU A 188 6.86 9.62 -2.25
N VAL A 189 8.13 10.04 -2.24
CA VAL A 189 9.24 9.32 -2.87
C VAL A 189 10.39 9.09 -1.89
N VAL A 190 11.25 8.12 -2.19
CA VAL A 190 12.47 7.88 -1.43
C VAL A 190 13.40 9.11 -1.50
N GLY A 191 13.83 9.56 -0.33
CA GLY A 191 14.60 10.79 -0.14
C GLY A 191 13.78 12.02 0.25
N ASP A 192 12.45 11.95 0.29
CA ASP A 192 11.66 13.02 0.90
C ASP A 192 11.97 13.14 2.39
N LEU A 193 12.06 14.38 2.88
CA LEU A 193 12.16 14.68 4.31
C LEU A 193 10.77 14.94 4.88
N CYS A 194 10.17 13.96 5.54
CA CYS A 194 8.88 14.14 6.19
C CYS A 194 9.05 14.83 7.56
N VAL A 195 8.20 15.80 7.84
CA VAL A 195 8.05 16.38 9.17
C VAL A 195 7.07 15.52 9.94
N ILE A 196 7.50 15.01 11.09
CA ILE A 196 6.70 14.12 11.94
C ILE A 196 6.39 14.80 13.27
N LYS A 197 5.16 14.66 13.73
CA LYS A 197 4.65 15.23 14.98
C LYS A 197 3.84 14.19 15.75
N SER A 198 3.71 14.39 17.06
CA SER A 198 2.80 13.61 17.89
C SER A 198 1.38 13.60 17.31
N GLY A 199 0.81 12.39 17.21
CA GLY A 199 -0.48 12.10 16.60
C GLY A 199 -0.39 11.56 15.17
N ASP A 200 0.73 11.78 14.46
CA ASP A 200 0.86 11.39 13.05
C ASP A 200 1.06 9.88 12.90
N TYR A 201 0.45 9.32 11.85
CA TYR A 201 0.77 7.98 11.36
C TYR A 201 1.84 8.08 10.29
N LEU A 202 2.83 7.18 10.35
CA LEU A 202 3.94 7.19 9.41
C LEU A 202 3.52 6.60 8.06
N PRO A 203 3.63 7.37 6.95
CA PRO A 203 3.11 6.97 5.65
C PRO A 203 4.05 6.05 4.85
N ALA A 204 5.28 5.88 5.32
CA ALA A 204 6.35 5.13 4.67
C ALA A 204 7.43 4.77 5.70
N ASP A 205 8.34 3.89 5.29
CA ASP A 205 9.49 3.53 6.10
C ASP A 205 10.58 4.60 5.96
N GLY A 206 11.24 4.93 7.07
CA GLY A 206 12.20 6.03 7.11
C GLY A 206 13.26 5.91 8.19
N LEU A 207 14.20 6.86 8.15
CA LEU A 207 15.20 7.06 9.19
C LEU A 207 15.04 8.45 9.82
N VAL A 208 15.14 8.53 11.13
CA VAL A 208 15.17 9.79 11.88
C VAL A 208 16.41 10.58 11.48
N VAL A 209 16.18 11.78 10.96
CA VAL A 209 17.22 12.77 10.65
C VAL A 209 17.36 13.77 11.79
N GLU A 210 16.27 14.09 12.46
CA GLU A 210 16.25 15.01 13.61
C GLU A 210 15.04 14.64 14.47
N GLY A 211 15.17 14.68 15.79
CA GLY A 211 14.05 14.36 16.67
C GLY A 211 14.25 14.90 18.08
N SER A 212 13.17 15.40 18.68
CA SER A 212 13.12 15.82 20.08
C SER A 212 12.09 14.96 20.82
N ASP A 213 12.57 14.18 21.77
CA ASP A 213 11.76 13.25 22.60
C ASP A 213 10.79 12.37 21.79
N LEU A 214 11.22 11.94 20.60
CA LEU A 214 10.40 11.17 19.68
C LEU A 214 10.14 9.77 20.23
N LYS A 215 8.85 9.43 20.41
CA LYS A 215 8.40 8.10 20.82
C LYS A 215 7.33 7.60 19.88
N VAL A 216 7.45 6.35 19.47
CA VAL A 216 6.58 5.72 18.48
C VAL A 216 5.99 4.44 19.06
N ASP A 217 4.71 4.22 18.78
CA ASP A 217 4.02 2.97 19.07
C ASP A 217 4.25 1.99 17.90
N GLU A 218 5.05 0.96 18.16
CA GLU A 218 5.38 -0.11 17.20
C GLU A 218 4.55 -1.39 17.40
N SER A 219 3.51 -1.34 18.25
CA SER A 219 2.65 -2.49 18.57
C SER A 219 2.03 -3.15 17.35
N CYS A 220 1.80 -2.40 16.27
CA CYS A 220 1.30 -2.94 15.01
C CYS A 220 2.26 -3.94 14.34
N ILE A 221 3.57 -3.86 14.64
CA ILE A 221 4.62 -4.69 14.03
C ILE A 221 5.18 -5.69 15.03
N THR A 222 5.50 -5.24 16.25
CA THR A 222 6.12 -6.08 17.28
C THR A 222 5.07 -6.87 18.08
N GLY A 223 3.83 -6.37 18.15
CA GLY A 223 2.79 -6.90 19.03
C GLY A 223 2.95 -6.48 20.49
N GLU A 224 3.95 -5.67 20.82
CA GLU A 224 4.23 -5.18 22.17
C GLU A 224 3.73 -3.74 22.32
N ALA A 225 3.05 -3.44 23.42
CA ALA A 225 2.42 -2.13 23.65
C ALA A 225 3.39 -1.05 24.20
N ASP A 226 4.69 -1.33 24.20
CA ASP A 226 5.69 -0.42 24.75
C ASP A 226 6.09 0.66 23.73
N LEU A 227 6.30 1.87 24.24
CA LEU A 227 6.70 3.00 23.42
C LEU A 227 8.21 2.98 23.17
N GLU A 228 8.57 2.95 21.89
CA GLU A 228 9.96 2.93 21.45
C GLU A 228 10.50 4.35 21.27
N LYS A 229 11.61 4.66 21.96
CA LYS A 229 12.31 5.94 21.80
C LYS A 229 13.11 5.93 20.50
N LYS A 230 13.01 7.01 19.73
CA LYS A 230 13.63 7.14 18.42
C LYS A 230 14.60 8.31 18.37
N ASN A 231 15.79 8.07 17.81
CA ASN A 231 16.87 9.06 17.70
C ASN A 231 17.80 8.70 16.52
N GLU A 232 18.43 9.70 15.91
CA GLU A 232 19.38 9.56 14.79
C GLU A 232 20.53 8.58 15.09
N ASN A 233 21.04 8.56 16.34
CA ASN A 233 22.27 7.85 16.69
C ASN A 233 22.07 6.45 17.30
N ASP A 234 20.84 6.07 17.64
CA ASP A 234 20.56 4.83 18.38
C ASP A 234 19.46 4.03 17.69
N ASN A 235 18.20 4.44 17.82
CA ASN A 235 17.09 3.80 17.15
C ASN A 235 16.48 4.76 16.11
N ALA A 236 17.12 4.86 14.95
CA ALA A 236 16.70 5.80 13.91
C ALA A 236 15.59 5.24 13.02
N VAL A 237 15.29 3.94 13.09
CA VAL A 237 14.36 3.30 12.16
C VAL A 237 12.92 3.62 12.51
N LEU A 238 12.16 4.00 11.49
CA LEU A 238 10.74 4.28 11.54
C LEU A 238 10.01 3.43 10.50
N PHE A 239 8.87 2.85 10.87
CA PHE A 239 8.10 1.95 10.02
C PHE A 239 6.77 2.56 9.60
N SER A 240 6.35 2.25 8.38
CA SER A 240 5.04 2.61 7.86
C SER A 240 3.93 1.97 8.71
N GLY A 241 2.92 2.77 9.02
CA GLY A 241 1.74 2.34 9.79
C GLY A 241 1.88 2.42 11.31
N THR A 242 3.06 2.77 11.84
CA THR A 242 3.22 3.08 13.27
C THR A 242 2.77 4.51 13.57
N GLN A 243 2.48 4.79 14.84
CA GLN A 243 1.98 6.09 15.28
C GLN A 243 3.01 6.81 16.16
N VAL A 244 3.23 8.10 15.89
CA VAL A 244 4.05 8.94 16.77
C VAL A 244 3.19 9.34 17.97
N ILE A 245 3.60 8.92 19.17
CA ILE A 245 2.86 9.22 20.40
C ILE A 245 3.36 10.51 21.03
N GLU A 246 4.69 10.70 21.07
CA GLU A 246 5.30 11.89 21.67
C GLU A 246 6.43 12.43 20.80
N GLY A 247 6.70 13.73 20.98
CA GLY A 247 7.80 14.42 20.33
C GLY A 247 7.49 14.91 18.92
N ASN A 248 8.53 15.39 18.28
CA ASN A 248 8.51 15.83 16.89
C ASN A 248 9.88 15.60 16.26
N GLY A 249 9.95 15.68 14.93
CA GLY A 249 11.19 15.47 14.23
C GLY A 249 11.06 15.54 12.71
N ARG A 250 12.11 15.09 12.06
CA ARG A 250 12.21 14.90 10.63
C ARG A 250 12.69 13.49 10.35
N MET A 251 12.07 12.84 9.38
CA MET A 251 12.51 11.55 8.86
C MET A 251 12.81 11.64 7.38
N VAL A 252 13.84 10.94 6.92
CA VAL A 252 14.06 10.70 5.50
C VAL A 252 13.37 9.40 5.10
N VAL A 253 12.61 9.43 4.01
CA VAL A 253 11.95 8.25 3.46
C VAL A 253 12.98 7.35 2.79
N VAL A 254 13.01 6.07 3.17
CA VAL A 254 13.95 5.08 2.60
C VAL A 254 13.25 3.98 1.80
N ALA A 255 11.99 3.68 2.10
CA ALA A 255 11.18 2.74 1.33
C ALA A 255 9.71 3.17 1.30
N VAL A 256 9.03 2.90 0.17
CA VAL A 256 7.64 3.30 -0.08
C VAL A 256 6.81 2.14 -0.64
N GLY A 257 5.49 2.18 -0.42
CA GLY A 257 4.54 1.22 -0.99
C GLY A 257 4.88 -0.23 -0.66
N CYS A 258 4.95 -1.08 -1.70
CA CYS A 258 5.27 -2.51 -1.57
C CYS A 258 6.67 -2.81 -1.02
N HIS A 259 7.59 -1.84 -1.02
CA HIS A 259 8.95 -2.01 -0.49
C HIS A 259 9.07 -1.70 0.99
N THR A 260 8.03 -1.14 1.62
CA THR A 260 7.96 -0.98 3.09
C THR A 260 7.84 -2.34 3.78
N GLN A 261 8.23 -2.43 5.06
CA GLN A 261 8.05 -3.63 5.88
C GLN A 261 6.58 -4.06 5.93
N ALA A 262 5.68 -3.10 6.14
CA ALA A 262 4.23 -3.34 6.09
C ALA A 262 3.79 -3.86 4.70
N GLY A 263 4.29 -3.26 3.62
CA GLY A 263 4.01 -3.66 2.24
C GLY A 263 4.47 -5.10 1.94
N VAL A 264 5.69 -5.46 2.36
CA VAL A 264 6.24 -6.81 2.21
C VAL A 264 5.41 -7.84 2.99
N ILE A 265 5.02 -7.53 4.23
CA ILE A 265 4.16 -8.41 5.04
C ILE A 265 2.80 -8.60 4.35
N ILE A 266 2.18 -7.52 3.86
CA ILE A 266 0.90 -7.58 3.15
C ILE A 266 1.02 -8.45 1.89
N ASP A 267 2.09 -8.31 1.13
CA ASP A 267 2.33 -9.10 -0.09
C ASP A 267 2.55 -10.59 0.23
N LEU A 268 3.33 -10.90 1.27
CA LEU A 268 3.51 -12.27 1.75
C LEU A 268 2.18 -12.90 2.22
N LEU A 269 1.35 -12.16 2.93
CA LEU A 269 0.03 -12.63 3.37
C LEU A 269 -0.93 -12.89 2.20
N ARG A 270 -0.79 -12.16 1.09
CA ARG A 270 -1.55 -12.43 -0.14
C ARG A 270 -1.05 -13.70 -0.82
N ASN A 271 0.26 -13.87 -0.92
CA ASN A 271 0.87 -15.00 -1.62
C ASN A 271 0.79 -16.34 -0.86
N THR A 272 0.82 -16.33 0.47
CA THR A 272 0.68 -17.54 1.32
C THR A 272 -0.74 -18.12 1.33
N LYS A 273 -1.71 -17.38 0.80
CA LYS A 273 -3.13 -17.75 0.76
C LYS A 273 -3.54 -18.43 -0.55
N ASN A 274 -2.58 -18.74 -1.42
CA ASN A 274 -2.72 -19.47 -2.69
C ASN A 274 -2.27 -20.92 -2.59
#